data_AF-A0A554L0I9-F1
#
_entry.id   AF-A0A554L0I9-F1
#
_cell.length_a   1.000
_cell.length_b   1.000
_cell.length_c   1.000
_cell.angle_alpha   90.00
_cell.angle_beta   90.00
_cell.angle_gamma   90.00
#
_symmetry.space_group_name_H-M   'P 1'
#
loop_
_entity.id
_entity.type
_entity.pdbx_description
1 polymer ?
#
loop_
_entity_poly.entity_id
_entity_poly.type
_entity_poly.pdbx_seq_one_letter_code
_entity_poly.pdbx_strand_id
1 'polypeptide(L)' 'MSWSFAIINNKLAEVFFDKTRNGINFHNHCYVKKSEYTNKEELKQLEKDIQKVRLTYKNHQYHLLPLPT' A
#
# COMPACT_ATOMS: atom_id res chain seq x y z
N MET A 1 -0.20 -7.19 -12.76
CA MET A 1 -0.44 -7.73 -11.41
C MET A 1 0.84 -7.57 -10.61
N SER A 2 0.81 -6.73 -9.57
CA SER A 2 1.98 -6.47 -8.73
C SER A 2 1.56 -6.24 -7.29
N TRP A 3 2.50 -6.47 -6.37
CA TRP A 3 2.38 -6.13 -4.96
C TRP A 3 3.20 -4.90 -4.65
N SER A 4 2.72 -4.04 -3.74
CA SER A 4 3.47 -2.92 -3.20
C SER A 4 3.01 -2.62 -1.77
N PHE A 5 3.85 -1.93 -1.02
CA PHE A 5 3.53 -1.49 0.33
C PHE A 5 2.72 -0.19 0.29
N ALA A 6 1.64 -0.15 1.05
CA ALA A 6 0.82 1.03 1.22
C ALA A 6 0.37 1.17 2.67
N ILE A 7 -0.08 2.36 3.04
CA ILE A 7 -0.81 2.54 4.29
C ILE A 7 -2.31 2.42 3.98
N ILE A 8 -2.96 1.42 4.56
CA ILE A 8 -4.41 1.22 4.47
C ILE A 8 -4.99 1.42 5.88
N ASN A 9 -5.94 2.35 6.02
CA ASN A 9 -6.59 2.61 7.32
C ASN A 9 -5.57 2.88 8.45
N ASN A 10 -4.55 3.69 8.17
CA ASN A 10 -3.43 4.01 9.06
C ASN A 10 -2.58 2.81 9.52
N LYS A 11 -2.66 1.67 8.82
CA LYS A 11 -1.83 0.49 9.08
C LYS A 11 -1.01 0.13 7.85
N LEU A 12 0.19 -0.41 8.07
CA LEU A 12 1.01 -0.95 7.00
C LEU A 12 0.33 -2.17 6.39
N ALA A 13 0.23 -2.19 5.07
CA ALA A 13 -0.35 -3.30 4.34
C ALA A 13 0.39 -3.52 3.01
N GLU A 14 0.47 -4.78 2.60
CA GLU A 14 0.79 -5.13 1.22
C GLU A 14 -0.50 -5.12 0.41
N VAL A 15 -0.52 -4.37 -0.69
CA VAL A 15 -1.68 -4.25 -1.57
C VAL A 15 -1.37 -4.89 -2.92
N PHE A 16 -2.29 -5.74 -3.37
CA PHE A 16 -2.27 -6.33 -4.70
C PHE A 16 -3.06 -5.46 -5.66
N PHE A 17 -2.42 -5.07 -6.75
CA PHE A 17 -3.03 -4.19 -7.74
C PHE A 17 -2.66 -4.56 -9.17
N ASP A 18 -3.52 -4.11 -10.08
CA ASP A 18 -3.28 -4.12 -11.51
C ASP A 18 -3.25 -2.71 -12.07
N LYS A 19 -2.29 -2.48 -12.96
CA LYS A 19 -2.26 -1.28 -13.77
C LYS A 19 -2.97 -1.58 -15.09
N THR A 20 -4.12 -0.95 -15.28
CA THR A 20 -4.90 -1.03 -16.52
C THR A 20 -4.76 0.27 -17.30
N ARG A 21 -5.30 0.31 -18.53
CA ARG A 21 -5.33 1.53 -19.36
C ARG A 21 -6.05 2.70 -18.68
N ASN A 22 -7.00 2.41 -17.78
CA ASN A 22 -7.83 3.40 -17.08
C ASN A 22 -7.31 3.78 -15.70
N GLY A 23 -6.17 3.24 -15.27
CA GLY A 23 -5.58 3.54 -13.96
C GLY A 23 -5.21 2.28 -13.17
N ILE A 24 -5.10 2.45 -11.85
CA ILE A 24 -4.69 1.40 -10.92
C ILE A 24 -5.94 0.81 -10.25
N ASN A 25 -6.14 -0.50 -10.40
CA ASN A 25 -7.19 -1.25 -9.72
C ASN A 25 -6.59 -2.02 -8.55
N PHE A 26 -7.06 -1.75 -7.35
CA PHE A 26 -6.69 -2.48 -6.15
C PHE A 26 -7.64 -3.66 -5.95
N HIS A 27 -7.09 -4.85 -5.75
CA HIS A 27 -7.86 -6.09 -5.65
C HIS A 27 -7.93 -6.58 -4.21
N ASN A 28 -6.77 -6.67 -3.54
CA ASN A 28 -6.70 -7.23 -2.21
C ASN A 28 -5.60 -6.56 -1.39
N HIS A 29 -5.65 -6.70 -0.07
CA HIS A 29 -4.58 -6.27 0.81
C HIS A 29 -4.40 -7.22 2.00
N CYS A 30 -3.19 -7.27 2.54
CA CYS A 30 -2.89 -7.96 3.77
C CYS A 30 -2.19 -6.98 4.73
N TYR A 31 -2.62 -6.94 5.98
CA TYR A 31 -1.93 -6.16 7.00
C TYR A 31 -0.66 -6.87 7.44
N VAL A 32 0.45 -6.14 7.43
CA VAL A 32 1.77 -6.67 7.78
C VAL A 32 2.42 -5.80 8.84
N LYS A 33 3.34 -6.36 9.62
CA LYS A 33 4.07 -5.60 10.64
C LYS A 33 5.44 -5.21 10.11
N LYS A 34 5.85 -3.95 10.31
CA LYS A 34 7.20 -3.47 9.94
C LYS A 34 8.31 -4.33 10.57
N SER A 35 8.06 -4.90 11.74
CA SER A 35 8.99 -5.79 12.45
C SER A 35 9.27 -7.12 11.74
N GLU A 36 8.43 -7.54 10.79
CA GLU A 36 8.65 -8.77 10.01
C GLU A 36 9.72 -8.57 8.92
N TYR A 37 10.00 -7.31 8.55
CA TYR A 37 11.00 -6.96 7.55
C TYR A 37 12.27 -6.48 8.27
N THR A 38 13.26 -7.36 8.39
CA THR A 38 14.53 -7.06 9.06
C THR A 38 15.61 -6.56 8.10
N ASN A 39 15.42 -6.70 6.79
CA ASN A 39 16.39 -6.26 5.80
C ASN A 39 16.34 -4.73 5.62
N LYS A 40 17.50 -4.08 5.71
CA LYS A 40 17.65 -2.62 5.55
C LYS A 40 17.21 -2.13 4.17
N GLU A 41 17.40 -2.94 3.12
CA GLU A 41 16.98 -2.57 1.76
C GLU A 41 15.46 -2.61 1.61
N GLU A 42 14.83 -3.68 2.11
CA GLU A 42 13.37 -3.81 2.10
C GLU A 42 12.71 -2.72 2.94
N LEU A 43 13.27 -2.38 4.10
CA LEU A 43 12.78 -1.28 4.93
C LEU A 43 12.84 0.06 4.21
N LYS A 44 13.92 0.34 3.45
CA LYS A 44 14.00 1.56 2.63
C LYS A 44 12.97 1.58 1.51
N GLN A 45 12.74 0.44 0.85
CA GLN A 45 11.72 0.31 -0.19
C GLN A 45 10.32 0.50 0.38
N LEU A 46 10.03 -0.14 1.50
CA LEU A 46 8.79 0.00 2.26
C LEU A 46 8.57 1.47 2.62
N GLU A 47 9.56 2.16 3.20
CA GLU A 47 9.44 3.57 3.57
C GLU A 47 9.20 4.48 2.35
N LYS A 48 9.87 4.19 1.23
CA LYS A 48 9.67 4.92 -0.02
C LYS A 48 8.28 4.70 -0.62
N ASP A 49 7.71 3.51 -0.47
CA ASP A 49 6.40 3.16 -1.05
C ASP A 49 5.23 3.65 -0.19
N ILE A 50 5.31 3.51 1.14
CA ILE A 50 4.28 4.03 2.05
C ILE A 50 4.13 5.57 2.02
N GLN A 51 5.17 6.28 1.58
CA GLN A 51 5.14 7.73 1.40
C GLN A 51 4.38 8.18 0.14
N LYS A 52 4.20 7.29 -0.84
CA LYS A 52 3.58 7.64 -2.13
C LYS A 52 2.08 7.38 -2.15
N VAL A 53 1.62 6.39 -1.39
CA VAL A 53 0.24 5.91 -1.47
C VAL A 53 -0.34 5.69 -0.08
N ARG A 54 -1.36 6.48 0.24
CA ARG A 54 -2.27 6.23 1.36
C ARG A 54 -3.64 5.87 0.83
N LEU A 55 -4.21 4.84 1.40
CA LEU A 55 -5.49 4.26 1.02
C LEU A 55 -6.38 4.13 2.25
N THR A 56 -7.67 4.19 2.01
CA THR A 56 -8.70 3.82 2.98
C THR A 56 -9.52 2.71 2.37
N TYR A 57 -9.74 1.64 3.11
CA TYR A 57 -10.59 0.54 2.69
C TYR A 57 -11.86 0.56 3.53
N LYS A 58 -13.00 0.85 2.89
CA LYS A 58 -14.32 0.92 3.52
C LYS A 58 -15.37 0.40 2.55
N ASN A 59 -16.35 -0.36 3.05
CA ASN A 59 -17.44 -0.92 2.23
C ASN A 59 -16.95 -1.69 0.98
N HIS A 60 -15.87 -2.46 1.14
CA HIS A 60 -15.22 -3.20 0.06
C HIS A 60 -14.60 -2.36 -1.08
N GLN A 61 -14.41 -1.07 -0.85
CA GLN A 61 -13.84 -0.14 -1.83
C GLN A 61 -12.56 0.50 -1.29
N TYR A 62 -11.59 0.70 -2.19
CA TYR A 62 -10.35 1.41 -1.91
C TYR A 62 -10.48 2.87 -2.33
N HIS A 63 -10.14 3.77 -1.43
CA HIS A 63 -10.13 5.22 -1.66
C HIS A 63 -8.73 5.77 -1.44
N LEU A 64 -8.18 6.45 -2.44
CA LEU A 64 -6.92 7.16 -2.30
C LEU A 64 -7.10 8.36 -1.37
N LEU A 65 -6.22 8.47 -0.39
CA LEU A 65 -6.13 9.62 0.50
C LEU A 65 -5.03 10.57 0.00
N PRO A 66 -5.22 11.89 0.14
CA PRO A 66 -4.14 12.83 -0.09
C PRO A 66 -2.95 12.52 0.83
N LEU A 67 -1.75 12.65 0.29
CA LEU A 67 -0.53 12.56 1.08
C LEU A 67 -0.46 13.76 2.04
N PRO A 68 0.05 13.58 3.28
CA PRO A 68 0.28 14.70 4.16
C PRO A 68 1.30 15.65 3.50
N THR A 69 0.89 16.91 3.34
CA THR A 69 1.69 18.02 2.80
C THR A 69 2.87 18.37 3.69
#